data_AF-A0AAV7MNQ5-F1
#
_entry.id   AF-A0AAV7MNQ5-F1
#
_cell.length_a   1.000
_cell.length_b   1.000
_cell.length_c   1.000
_cell.angle_alpha   90.00
_cell.angle_beta   90.00
_cell.angle_gamma   90.00
#
_symmetry.space_group_name_H-M   'P 1'
#
loop_
_entity.id
_entity.type
_entity.pdbx_description
1 polymer ?
#
loop_
_entity_poly.entity_id
_entity_poly.type
_entity_poly.pdbx_seq_one_letter_code
_entity_poly.pdbx_strand_id
1 'polypeptide(L)'
;MAILVRKSLPLEGIKIWRDPMGRYEAVLDRWEGELLALISVYVPLALQTGTLQAISKALTEIPQALTIMEGYFDMLMDPTRDTTYMKHVRVQHEGKLSEFTRAMGMVEIWIVLHLRKVAYTHC
;
A
#
# COMPACT_ATOMS: atom_id res chain seq x y z
N MET A 1 7.57 1.06 11.08
CA MET A 1 6.15 0.69 10.84
C MET A 1 5.82 -0.53 11.66
N ALA A 2 4.54 -0.79 11.90
CA ALA A 2 4.11 -1.96 12.65
C ALA A 2 2.69 -2.36 12.20
N ILE A 3 2.43 -3.66 12.11
CA ILE A 3 1.07 -4.20 12.00
C ILE A 3 0.63 -4.64 13.40
N LEU A 4 -0.41 -4.00 13.94
CA LEU A 4 -0.98 -4.33 15.25
C LEU A 4 -2.23 -5.19 15.06
N VAL A 5 -2.21 -6.38 15.64
CA VAL A 5 -3.34 -7.32 15.58
C VAL A 5 -3.98 -7.43 16.97
N ARG A 6 -5.32 -7.38 17.00
CA ARG A 6 -6.09 -7.64 18.22
C ARG A 6 -5.88 -9.09 18.68
N LYS A 7 -5.50 -9.29 19.94
CA LYS A 7 -5.26 -10.61 20.55
C LYS A 7 -6.40 -11.62 20.42
N SER A 8 -7.64 -11.16 20.25
CA SER A 8 -8.81 -12.04 20.11
C SER A 8 -8.97 -12.62 18.72
N LEU A 9 -8.18 -12.18 17.73
CA LEU A 9 -8.21 -12.76 16.39
C LEU A 9 -7.41 -14.07 16.40
N PRO A 10 -7.97 -15.17 15.89
CA PRO A 10 -7.31 -16.47 15.84
C PRO A 10 -6.30 -16.49 14.68
N LEU A 11 -5.29 -15.63 14.75
CA LEU A 11 -4.20 -15.60 13.80
C LEU A 11 -3.23 -16.74 14.08
N GLU A 12 -2.91 -17.51 13.05
CA GLU A 12 -2.01 -18.65 13.11
C GLU A 12 -0.54 -18.23 12.88
N GLY A 13 -0.30 -17.00 12.42
CA GLY A 13 1.02 -16.38 12.32
C GLY A 13 1.98 -17.16 11.44
N ILE A 14 1.73 -17.17 10.12
CA ILE A 14 2.50 -18.03 9.19
C ILE A 14 3.88 -17.47 8.92
N LYS A 15 3.98 -16.18 8.55
CA LYS A 15 5.25 -15.59 8.13
C LYS A 15 5.23 -14.06 8.21
N ILE A 16 6.39 -13.48 8.54
CA ILE A 16 6.59 -12.03 8.57
C ILE A 16 7.78 -11.69 7.66
N TRP A 17 7.62 -10.68 6.81
CA TRP A 17 8.70 -10.06 6.03
C TRP A 17 8.89 -8.63 6.50
N ARG A 18 10.14 -8.25 6.73
CA ARG A 18 10.51 -6.89 7.11
C ARG A 18 11.55 -6.37 6.15
N ASP A 19 11.28 -5.19 5.61
CA ASP A 19 12.28 -4.47 4.84
C ASP A 19 13.37 -3.92 5.78
N PRO A 20 14.66 -4.21 5.52
CA PRO A 20 15.76 -3.70 6.35
C PRO A 20 15.83 -2.17 6.42
N MET A 21 15.29 -1.47 5.40
CA MET A 21 15.23 -0.01 5.37
C MET A 21 13.94 0.55 5.99
N GLY A 22 13.08 -0.31 6.55
CA GLY A 22 11.84 0.09 7.20
C GLY A 22 10.79 0.66 6.25
N ARG A 23 10.84 0.32 4.95
CA ARG A 23 9.89 0.80 3.94
C ARG A 23 8.59 0.00 3.89
N TYR A 24 8.63 -1.27 4.29
CA TYR A 24 7.43 -2.10 4.41
C TYR A 24 7.57 -3.18 5.49
N GLU A 25 6.43 -3.62 6.00
CA GLU A 25 6.28 -4.84 6.79
C GLU A 25 5.10 -5.63 6.22
N ALA A 26 5.28 -6.92 5.98
CA ALA A 26 4.22 -7.82 5.51
C ALA A 26 4.03 -8.97 6.49
N VAL A 27 2.79 -9.32 6.75
CA VAL A 27 2.37 -10.45 7.58
C VAL A 27 1.48 -11.34 6.73
N LEU A 28 1.84 -12.61 6.61
CA LEU A 28 0.99 -13.65 6.04
C LEU A 28 0.38 -14.45 7.18
N ASP A 29 -0.92 -14.63 7.11
CA ASP A 29 -1.69 -15.34 8.10
C ASP A 29 -2.83 -16.13 7.46
N ARG A 30 -3.49 -16.97 8.26
CA ARG A 30 -4.74 -17.62 7.91
C ARG A 30 -5.86 -17.08 8.79
N TRP A 31 -6.95 -16.66 8.17
CA TRP A 31 -8.15 -16.24 8.86
C TRP A 31 -9.37 -16.96 8.29
N GLU A 32 -10.06 -17.73 9.13
CA GLU A 32 -11.23 -18.54 8.74
C GLU A 32 -10.95 -19.50 7.57
N GLY A 33 -9.72 -20.02 7.49
CA GLY A 33 -9.30 -20.93 6.43
C GLY A 33 -8.68 -20.22 5.21
N GLU A 34 -8.92 -18.92 5.05
CA GLU A 34 -8.40 -18.12 3.93
C GLU A 34 -7.00 -17.58 4.21
N LEU A 35 -6.14 -17.59 3.20
CA LEU A 35 -4.80 -17.04 3.30
C LEU A 35 -4.85 -15.52 3.09
N LEU A 36 -4.42 -14.76 4.10
CA LEU A 36 -4.47 -13.30 4.12
C LEU A 36 -3.05 -12.73 4.24
N ALA A 37 -2.69 -11.81 3.35
CA ALA A 37 -1.47 -11.02 3.43
C ALA A 37 -1.81 -9.58 3.79
N LEU A 38 -1.31 -9.11 4.93
CA LEU A 38 -1.41 -7.72 5.37
C LEU A 38 -0.07 -7.04 5.14
N ILE A 39 -0.07 -5.92 4.42
CA ILE A 39 1.14 -5.20 4.04
C ILE A 39 1.00 -3.75 4.48
N SER A 40 1.85 -3.35 5.41
CA SER A 40 2.03 -1.95 5.75
C SER A 40 3.16 -1.38 4.89
N VAL A 41 2.99 -0.21 4.29
CA VAL A 41 4.03 0.49 3.50
C VAL A 41 4.29 1.92 3.97
N TYR A 42 5.52 2.39 3.77
CA TYR A 42 5.93 3.78 3.95
C TYR A 42 6.83 4.18 2.78
N VAL A 43 6.31 5.05 1.92
CA VAL A 43 6.94 5.49 0.68
C VAL A 43 7.07 7.01 0.70
N PRO A 44 8.16 7.58 1.25
CA PRO A 44 8.35 9.02 1.25
C PRO A 44 8.72 9.53 -0.16
N LEU A 45 8.42 10.81 -0.45
CA LEU A 45 8.68 11.45 -1.75
C LEU A 45 10.10 11.22 -2.29
N ALA A 46 11.11 11.26 -1.41
CA ALA A 46 12.52 11.11 -1.79
C ALA A 46 12.92 9.70 -2.27
N LEU A 47 12.12 8.66 -1.98
CA LEU A 47 12.51 7.26 -2.18
C LEU A 47 11.55 6.45 -3.07
N GLN A 48 10.64 7.13 -3.79
CA GLN A 48 9.47 6.49 -4.40
C GLN A 48 9.81 5.35 -5.37
N THR A 49 10.67 5.56 -6.37
CA THR A 49 10.93 4.55 -7.41
C THR A 49 11.56 3.27 -6.84
N GLY A 50 12.62 3.41 -6.04
CA GLY A 50 13.31 2.25 -5.45
C GLY A 50 12.47 1.53 -4.40
N THR A 51 11.56 2.25 -3.73
CA THR A 51 10.65 1.66 -2.74
C THR A 51 9.53 0.87 -3.39
N LEU A 52 8.88 1.41 -4.43
CA LEU A 52 7.83 0.68 -5.15
C LEU A 52 8.36 -0.60 -5.82
N GLN A 53 9.59 -0.57 -6.35
CA GLN A 53 10.25 -1.77 -6.87
C GLN A 53 10.52 -2.82 -5.77
N ALA A 54 10.96 -2.38 -4.59
CA ALA A 54 11.19 -3.28 -3.46
C ALA A 54 9.89 -3.92 -2.96
N ILE A 55 8.81 -3.13 -2.89
CA ILE A 55 7.47 -3.63 -2.55
C ILE A 55 6.95 -4.59 -3.62
N SER A 56 7.10 -4.27 -4.91
CA SER A 56 6.72 -5.15 -6.02
C SER A 56 7.41 -6.51 -5.90
N LYS A 57 8.73 -6.52 -5.65
CA LYS A 57 9.47 -7.76 -5.42
C LYS A 57 8.93 -8.52 -4.20
N ALA A 58 8.67 -7.84 -3.08
CA ALA A 58 8.10 -8.48 -1.90
C ALA A 58 6.74 -9.13 -2.19
N LEU A 59 5.87 -8.44 -2.94
CA LEU A 59 4.57 -8.96 -3.36
C LEU A 59 4.69 -10.23 -4.21
N THR A 60 5.73 -10.35 -5.05
CA THR A 60 5.96 -11.58 -5.84
C THR A 60 6.43 -12.77 -5.01
N GLU A 61 7.00 -12.52 -3.81
CA GLU A 61 7.43 -13.59 -2.89
C GLU A 61 6.31 -14.05 -1.95
N ILE A 62 5.22 -13.29 -1.87
CA ILE A 62 4.05 -13.64 -1.09
C ILE A 62 3.24 -14.68 -1.88
N PRO A 63 2.90 -15.84 -1.29
CA PRO A 63 2.07 -16.84 -1.96
C PRO A 63 0.70 -16.26 -2.28
N GLN A 64 -0.01 -16.86 -3.24
CA GLN A 64 -1.33 -16.39 -3.65
C GLN A 64 -2.29 -16.33 -2.45
N ALA A 65 -2.58 -15.11 -2.01
CA ALA A 65 -3.33 -14.78 -0.82
C ALA A 65 -4.22 -13.56 -1.10
N LEU A 66 -5.29 -13.41 -0.34
CA LEU A 66 -6.01 -12.14 -0.29
C LEU A 66 -5.05 -11.10 0.28
N THR A 67 -4.67 -10.11 -0.53
CA THR A 67 -3.67 -9.12 -0.13
C THR A 67 -4.33 -7.78 0.16
N ILE A 68 -4.12 -7.27 1.37
CA ILE A 68 -4.48 -5.92 1.78
C ILE A 68 -3.19 -5.15 2.00
N MET A 69 -3.06 -4.03 1.29
CA MET A 69 -1.92 -3.13 1.42
C MET A 69 -2.42 -1.75 1.83
N GLU A 70 -1.85 -1.24 2.92
CA GLU A 70 -2.15 0.08 3.46
C GLU A 70 -0.85 0.79 3.80
N GLY A 71 -0.85 2.12 3.70
CA GLY A 71 0.29 2.88 4.17
C GLY A 71 0.32 4.31 3.69
N TYR A 72 1.44 4.96 3.97
CA TYR A 72 1.71 6.30 3.50
C TYR A 72 2.52 6.22 2.20
N PHE A 73 1.91 6.60 1.07
CA PHE A 73 2.56 6.52 -0.24
C PHE A 73 3.20 7.83 -0.69
N ASP A 74 2.91 8.95 -0.03
CA ASP A 74 3.31 10.30 -0.45
C ASP A 74 3.07 10.59 -1.95
N MET A 75 2.03 9.96 -2.50
CA MET A 75 1.69 9.92 -3.91
C MET A 75 0.17 9.96 -4.03
N LEU A 76 -0.30 10.62 -5.08
CA LEU A 76 -1.72 10.61 -5.43
C LEU A 76 -1.98 9.48 -6.43
N MET A 77 -3.08 8.76 -6.22
CA MET A 77 -3.56 7.81 -7.21
C MET A 77 -4.07 8.53 -8.46
N ASP A 78 -4.85 9.59 -8.23
CA ASP A 78 -5.46 10.43 -9.26
C ASP A 78 -5.01 11.89 -9.03
N PRO A 79 -4.04 12.38 -9.82
CA PRO A 79 -3.54 13.75 -9.70
C PRO A 79 -4.62 14.82 -9.91
N THR A 80 -5.70 14.49 -10.63
CA THR A 80 -6.79 15.45 -10.86
C THR A 80 -7.55 15.82 -9.59
N ARG A 81 -7.38 15.02 -8.52
CA ARG A 81 -7.97 15.25 -7.19
C ARG A 81 -7.08 16.08 -6.27
N ASP A 82 -5.91 16.54 -6.73
CA ASP A 82 -5.05 17.42 -5.92
C ASP A 82 -5.65 18.82 -5.80
N THR A 83 -5.89 19.27 -4.57
CA THR A 83 -6.35 20.62 -4.25
C THR A 83 -5.28 21.52 -3.64
N THR A 84 -4.04 21.04 -3.52
CA THR A 84 -2.94 21.83 -2.97
C THR A 84 -2.37 22.82 -3.99
N TYR A 85 -1.82 23.94 -3.52
CA TYR A 85 -1.20 24.98 -4.37
C TYR A 85 0.06 24.48 -5.10
N MET A 86 0.65 23.35 -4.66
CA MET A 86 1.89 22.78 -5.22
C MET A 86 1.67 21.87 -6.44
N LYS A 87 0.62 22.11 -7.24
CA LYS A 87 0.35 21.36 -8.48
C LYS A 87 1.56 21.25 -9.40
N HIS A 88 2.43 22.25 -9.43
CA HIS A 88 3.60 22.28 -10.31
C HIS A 88 4.81 21.46 -9.85
N VAL A 89 4.92 21.12 -8.55
CA VAL A 89 6.08 20.37 -8.01
C VAL A 89 5.82 18.85 -8.02
N ARG A 90 4.56 18.43 -7.93
CA ARG A 90 4.17 17.01 -7.90
C ARG A 90 4.00 16.34 -9.27
N VAL A 91 4.11 17.11 -10.36
CA VAL A 91 3.91 16.63 -11.75
C VAL A 91 4.84 15.47 -12.12
N GLN A 92 6.05 15.38 -11.54
CA GLN A 92 7.03 14.35 -11.89
C GLN A 92 6.69 12.93 -11.42
N HIS A 93 5.66 12.76 -10.59
CA HIS A 93 5.28 11.47 -10.01
C HIS A 93 3.80 11.12 -10.25
N GLU A 94 3.14 11.89 -11.11
CA GLU A 94 1.77 11.63 -11.53
C GLU A 94 1.63 10.22 -12.10
N GLY A 95 0.60 9.49 -11.65
CA GLY A 95 0.26 8.17 -12.18
C GLY A 95 1.13 7.01 -11.72
N LYS A 96 2.31 7.22 -11.11
CA LYS A 96 3.21 6.11 -10.69
C LYS A 96 2.54 5.12 -9.75
N LEU A 97 1.74 5.61 -8.80
CA LEU A 97 1.00 4.75 -7.87
C LEU A 97 -0.12 3.98 -8.58
N SER A 98 -0.78 4.61 -9.57
CA SER A 98 -1.81 3.95 -10.39
C SER A 98 -1.20 2.88 -11.31
N GLU A 99 -0.05 3.16 -11.90
CA GLU A 99 0.69 2.17 -12.70
C GLU A 99 1.15 0.99 -11.85
N PHE A 100 1.73 1.27 -10.68
CA PHE A 100 2.15 0.24 -9.73
C PHE A 100 0.99 -0.65 -9.29
N THR A 101 -0.12 -0.06 -8.83
CA THR A 101 -1.29 -0.83 -8.39
C THR A 101 -1.87 -1.67 -9.52
N ARG A 102 -1.99 -1.10 -10.73
CA ARG A 102 -2.45 -1.84 -11.92
C ARG A 102 -1.50 -3.00 -12.27
N ALA A 103 -0.20 -2.77 -12.24
CA ALA A 103 0.80 -3.80 -12.54
C ALA A 103 0.75 -4.97 -11.54
N MET A 104 0.42 -4.68 -10.28
CA MET A 104 0.24 -5.70 -9.23
C MET A 104 -1.17 -6.33 -9.22
N GLY A 105 -2.07 -5.94 -10.15
CA GLY A 105 -3.46 -6.42 -10.17
C GLY A 105 -4.29 -5.94 -8.97
N MET A 106 -3.88 -4.84 -8.34
CA MET A 106 -4.51 -4.27 -7.16
C MET A 106 -5.50 -3.17 -7.53
N VAL A 107 -6.44 -2.94 -6.62
CA VAL A 107 -7.50 -1.94 -6.75
C VAL A 107 -7.50 -1.06 -5.51
N GLU A 108 -7.69 0.24 -5.69
CA GLU A 108 -7.92 1.16 -4.58
C GLU A 108 -9.37 1.06 -4.07
N ILE A 109 -9.53 0.37 -2.95
CA ILE A 109 -10.84 0.10 -2.34
C ILE A 109 -11.59 1.41 -2.03
N TRP A 110 -10.91 2.45 -1.54
CA TRP A 110 -11.56 3.70 -1.18
C TRP A 110 -12.24 4.37 -2.38
N ILE A 111 -11.55 4.48 -3.52
CA ILE A 111 -12.12 5.08 -4.74
C ILE A 111 -13.29 4.25 -5.26
N VAL A 112 -13.17 2.92 -5.27
CA VAL A 112 -14.24 2.02 -5.74
C VAL A 112 -15.51 2.20 -4.92
N LEU A 113 -15.40 2.32 -3.60
CA LEU A 113 -16.55 2.50 -2.70
C LEU A 113 -17.07 3.95 -2.68
N HIS A 114 -16.24 4.93 -3.03
CA HIS A 114 -16.54 6.36 -2.84
C HIS A 114 -16.30 7.21 -4.10
N LEU A 115 -16.81 6.76 -5.25
CA LEU A 115 -16.59 7.39 -6.56
C LEU A 115 -16.78 8.92 -6.61
N ARG A 116 -17.72 9.46 -5.81
CA ARG A 116 -18.09 10.89 -5.81
C ARG A 116 -17.61 11.67 -4.58
N LYS A 117 -16.99 11.02 -3.59
CA LYS A 117 -16.53 11.74 -2.39
C LYS A 117 -15.12 12.25 -2.61
N VAL A 118 -14.90 13.47 -2.14
CA VAL A 118 -13.58 14.09 -2.05
C VAL A 118 -13.18 14.06 -0.59
N ALA A 119 -12.10 13.34 -0.28
CA ALA A 119 -11.55 13.20 1.07
C ALA A 119 -10.03 13.26 0.99
N TYR A 120 -9.40 13.79 2.04
CA TYR A 120 -7.96 14.01 2.12
C TYR A 120 -7.41 13.39 3.40
N THR A 121 -6.18 12.90 3.34
CA THR A 121 -5.48 12.25 4.45
C THR A 121 -4.27 13.05 4.95
N HIS A 122 -3.87 14.11 4.24
CA HIS A 122 -2.77 15.00 4.60
C HIS A 122 -3.15 16.44 4.24
N CYS A 123 -2.83 17.40 5.13
CA CYS A 123 -3.10 18.83 4.96
C CYS A 123 -1.78 19.61 4.86
#